data_AF-A0A946ITY4-F1
#
_entry.id   AF-A0A946ITY4-F1
#
_cell.length_a   1.000
_cell.length_b   1.000
_cell.length_c   1.000
_cell.angle_alpha   90.00
_cell.angle_beta   90.00
_cell.angle_gamma   90.00
#
_symmetry.space_group_name_H-M   'P 1'
#
loop_
_entity.id
_entity.type
_entity.pdbx_description
1 polymer ?
#
loop_
_entity_poly.entity_id
_entity_poly.type
_entity_poly.pdbx_seq_one_letter_code
_entity_poly.pdbx_strand_id
1 'polypeptide(L)'
;MTTWDRDKVTNSKNNLEGAELKGLDLSGLDLSKANMISANLISADLKGVTLVGANLFSAKAMRADFSGANLSGTNFLKANLTKTNLKEANLNDADLTGANLADTNLEKADLIRAKLVEANLLGANLAGADFSEAKLTGRYQREGYYSRGANLSKGKLMGANLRGADASGTEMKETDCTDVDFTNANLSEANFKHALLKSSCFVNAKLGDADFRSARFIDCDFSGAELIETKFQGVDLSSVKNISAKELQSALIDSETRVPDYIKVIWKSEDTYECELTS
;
A
#
# COMPACT_ATOMS: atom_id res chain seq x y z
N MET A 1 -33.46 -20.98 -9.59
CA MET A 1 -32.44 -20.29 -8.77
C MET A 1 -33.10 -19.90 -7.47
N THR A 2 -32.50 -20.22 -6.33
CA THR A 2 -32.99 -19.74 -5.03
C THR A 2 -32.73 -18.24 -4.95
N THR A 3 -33.79 -17.44 -4.86
CA THR A 3 -33.65 -15.99 -4.66
C THR A 3 -33.21 -15.75 -3.22
N TRP A 4 -32.03 -15.16 -3.03
CA TRP A 4 -31.57 -14.72 -1.71
C TRP A 4 -32.31 -13.46 -1.27
N ASP A 5 -32.56 -13.38 0.03
CA ASP A 5 -33.07 -12.20 0.73
C ASP A 5 -32.37 -12.14 2.10
N ARG A 6 -32.55 -11.03 2.80
CA ARG A 6 -31.87 -10.78 4.08
C ARG A 6 -32.21 -11.85 5.12
N ASP A 7 -33.45 -12.31 5.19
CA ASP A 7 -33.88 -13.34 6.14
C ASP A 7 -33.23 -14.69 5.82
N LYS A 8 -33.16 -15.08 4.55
CA LYS A 8 -32.43 -16.30 4.15
C LYS A 8 -30.95 -16.23 4.49
N VAL A 9 -30.32 -15.06 4.35
CA VAL A 9 -28.93 -14.86 4.78
C VAL A 9 -28.79 -15.12 6.27
N THR A 10 -29.64 -14.52 7.11
CA THR A 10 -29.59 -14.75 8.57
C THR A 10 -29.87 -16.20 8.98
N ASN A 11 -30.71 -16.91 8.23
CA ASN A 11 -31.05 -18.31 8.50
C ASN A 11 -30.07 -19.33 7.85
N SER A 12 -29.09 -18.85 7.09
CA SER A 12 -28.12 -19.70 6.36
C SER A 12 -27.10 -20.40 7.24
N LYS A 13 -27.08 -20.09 8.56
CA LYS A 13 -26.04 -20.53 9.51
C LYS A 13 -24.63 -20.19 9.00
N ASN A 14 -24.48 -19.00 8.41
CA ASN A 14 -23.23 -18.46 7.89
C ASN A 14 -22.60 -19.32 6.76
N ASN A 15 -23.39 -20.14 6.06
CA ASN A 15 -22.98 -20.79 4.82
C ASN A 15 -23.60 -20.11 3.61
N LEU A 16 -22.81 -19.29 2.94
CA LEU A 16 -23.15 -18.43 1.80
C LEU A 16 -22.22 -18.70 0.62
N GLU A 17 -21.65 -19.90 0.53
CA GLU A 17 -20.77 -20.30 -0.56
C GLU A 17 -21.50 -20.19 -1.91
N GLY A 18 -20.91 -19.44 -2.83
CA GLY A 18 -21.48 -19.17 -4.15
C GLY A 18 -22.82 -18.43 -4.12
N ALA A 19 -23.21 -17.84 -2.98
CA ALA A 19 -24.50 -17.17 -2.85
C ALA A 19 -24.62 -15.97 -3.79
N GLU A 20 -25.79 -15.81 -4.41
CA GLU A 20 -26.15 -14.68 -5.28
C GLU A 20 -26.76 -13.56 -4.44
N LEU A 21 -25.89 -12.73 -3.84
CA LEU A 21 -26.22 -11.66 -2.88
C LEU A 21 -26.15 -10.25 -3.50
N LYS A 22 -26.13 -10.18 -4.84
CA LYS A 22 -25.98 -8.94 -5.61
C LYS A 22 -27.06 -7.93 -5.24
N GLY A 23 -26.64 -6.72 -4.86
CA GLY A 23 -27.53 -5.61 -4.56
C GLY A 23 -28.35 -5.77 -3.27
N LEU A 24 -28.10 -6.81 -2.48
CA LEU A 24 -28.84 -7.07 -1.25
C LEU A 24 -28.37 -6.16 -0.11
N ASP A 25 -29.29 -5.76 0.75
CA ASP A 25 -28.98 -5.08 2.00
C ASP A 25 -28.60 -6.10 3.08
N LEU A 26 -27.30 -6.11 3.41
CA LEU A 26 -26.65 -6.89 4.45
C LEU A 26 -26.04 -5.99 5.54
N SER A 27 -26.39 -4.70 5.54
CA SER A 27 -25.85 -3.70 6.46
C SER A 27 -26.06 -4.10 7.92
N GLY A 28 -25.03 -3.92 8.75
CA GLY A 28 -25.07 -4.22 10.19
C GLY A 28 -25.28 -5.68 10.59
N LEU A 29 -25.31 -6.63 9.65
CA LEU A 29 -25.41 -8.05 9.99
C LEU A 29 -24.12 -8.55 10.66
N ASP A 30 -24.27 -9.50 11.57
CA ASP A 30 -23.14 -10.32 12.04
C ASP A 30 -23.04 -11.58 11.19
N LEU A 31 -22.03 -11.61 10.34
CA LEU A 31 -21.64 -12.71 9.47
C LEU A 31 -20.22 -13.19 9.82
N SER A 32 -19.83 -13.08 11.10
CA SER A 32 -18.55 -13.56 11.60
C SER A 32 -18.35 -15.04 11.22
N LYS A 33 -17.14 -15.35 10.73
CA LYS A 33 -16.73 -16.68 10.27
C LYS A 33 -17.60 -17.26 9.14
N ALA A 34 -18.36 -16.44 8.42
CA ALA A 34 -19.16 -16.94 7.31
C ALA A 34 -18.31 -17.50 6.18
N ASN A 35 -18.75 -18.63 5.64
CA ASN A 35 -18.26 -19.16 4.37
C ASN A 35 -18.95 -18.40 3.25
N MET A 36 -18.24 -17.46 2.63
CA MET A 36 -18.71 -16.64 1.50
C MET A 36 -17.81 -16.85 0.27
N ILE A 37 -17.19 -18.03 0.17
CA ILE A 37 -16.32 -18.39 -0.95
C ILE A 37 -17.09 -18.19 -2.26
N SER A 38 -16.49 -17.45 -3.19
CA SER A 38 -17.08 -17.15 -4.51
C SER A 38 -18.47 -16.49 -4.49
N ALA A 39 -18.92 -15.95 -3.36
CA ALA A 39 -20.20 -15.24 -3.27
C ALA A 39 -20.22 -14.02 -4.20
N ASN A 40 -21.39 -13.73 -4.77
CA ASN A 40 -21.63 -12.56 -5.58
C ASN A 40 -22.25 -11.45 -4.73
N LEU A 41 -21.42 -10.50 -4.30
CA LEU A 41 -21.76 -9.33 -3.49
C LEU A 41 -21.77 -8.04 -4.31
N ILE A 42 -21.83 -8.13 -5.64
CA ILE A 42 -21.75 -6.94 -6.50
C ILE A 42 -22.84 -5.93 -6.08
N SER A 43 -22.42 -4.70 -5.78
CA SER A 43 -23.31 -3.62 -5.34
C SER A 43 -24.15 -3.92 -4.09
N ALA A 44 -23.80 -4.93 -3.28
CA ALA A 44 -24.46 -5.17 -2.00
C ALA A 44 -24.14 -4.05 -0.99
N ASP A 45 -25.09 -3.74 -0.12
CA ASP A 45 -24.87 -2.85 1.04
C ASP A 45 -24.42 -3.71 2.22
N LEU A 46 -23.16 -3.53 2.63
CA LEU A 46 -22.49 -4.20 3.74
C LEU A 46 -21.99 -3.18 4.76
N LYS A 47 -22.60 -2.00 4.82
CA LYS A 47 -22.21 -0.94 5.73
C LYS A 47 -22.28 -1.44 7.18
N GLY A 48 -21.19 -1.29 7.93
CA GLY A 48 -21.11 -1.73 9.33
C GLY A 48 -21.29 -3.23 9.55
N VAL A 49 -21.19 -4.07 8.50
CA VAL A 49 -21.26 -5.54 8.65
C VAL A 49 -20.10 -6.03 9.51
N THR A 50 -20.32 -7.10 10.26
CA THR A 50 -19.24 -7.85 10.94
C THR A 50 -18.93 -9.11 10.17
N LEU A 51 -17.72 -9.22 9.62
CA LEU A 51 -17.20 -10.37 8.85
C LEU A 51 -15.91 -10.91 9.46
N VAL A 52 -15.74 -10.76 10.77
CA VAL A 52 -14.54 -11.19 11.50
C VAL A 52 -14.23 -12.66 11.22
N GLY A 53 -13.05 -12.92 10.65
CA GLY A 53 -12.61 -14.27 10.28
C GLY A 53 -13.46 -14.96 9.21
N ALA A 54 -14.33 -14.24 8.48
CA ALA A 54 -15.09 -14.78 7.35
C ALA A 54 -14.16 -15.15 6.19
N ASN A 55 -14.64 -16.04 5.31
CA ASN A 55 -13.93 -16.48 4.14
C ASN A 55 -14.59 -15.96 2.86
N LEU A 56 -14.01 -14.93 2.26
CA LEU A 56 -14.41 -14.30 0.99
C LEU A 56 -13.43 -14.66 -0.15
N PHE A 57 -12.77 -15.82 -0.08
CA PHE A 57 -11.90 -16.29 -1.15
C PHE A 57 -12.60 -16.22 -2.51
N SER A 58 -11.97 -15.52 -3.47
CA SER A 58 -12.48 -15.30 -4.83
C SER A 58 -13.90 -14.71 -4.91
N ALA A 59 -14.41 -14.05 -3.86
CA ALA A 59 -15.70 -13.39 -3.89
C ALA A 59 -15.72 -12.22 -4.89
N LYS A 60 -16.90 -11.94 -5.46
CA LYS A 60 -17.13 -10.81 -6.37
C LYS A 60 -17.87 -9.72 -5.61
N ALA A 61 -17.17 -8.70 -5.11
CA ALA A 61 -17.78 -7.62 -4.33
C ALA A 61 -17.65 -6.25 -5.00
N MET A 62 -17.51 -6.20 -6.33
CA MET A 62 -17.35 -4.95 -7.08
C MET A 62 -18.47 -3.97 -6.72
N ARG A 63 -18.10 -2.72 -6.40
CA ARG A 63 -19.05 -1.65 -6.02
C ARG A 63 -19.89 -1.93 -4.76
N ALA A 64 -19.53 -2.92 -3.95
CA ALA A 64 -20.15 -3.12 -2.64
C ALA A 64 -19.74 -2.00 -1.67
N ASP A 65 -20.61 -1.71 -0.70
CA ASP A 65 -20.32 -0.75 0.36
C ASP A 65 -20.01 -1.48 1.68
N PHE A 66 -18.75 -1.50 2.07
CA PHE A 66 -18.25 -2.03 3.34
C PHE A 66 -17.84 -0.89 4.31
N SER A 67 -18.36 0.33 4.13
CA SER A 67 -17.97 1.44 4.99
C SER A 67 -18.26 1.16 6.47
N GLY A 68 -17.27 1.41 7.33
CA GLY A 68 -17.34 1.12 8.76
C GLY A 68 -17.47 -0.37 9.12
N ALA A 69 -17.27 -1.30 8.17
CA ALA A 69 -17.36 -2.73 8.44
C ALA A 69 -16.20 -3.23 9.30
N ASN A 70 -16.47 -4.26 10.11
CA ASN A 70 -15.43 -5.01 10.80
C ASN A 70 -15.05 -6.26 9.99
N LEU A 71 -13.91 -6.17 9.29
CA LEU A 71 -13.34 -7.17 8.39
C LEU A 71 -12.05 -7.76 8.96
N SER A 72 -11.84 -7.68 10.28
CA SER A 72 -10.59 -8.13 10.90
C SER A 72 -10.39 -9.63 10.69
N GLY A 73 -9.21 -10.03 10.23
CA GLY A 73 -8.87 -11.43 9.96
C GLY A 73 -9.66 -12.07 8.82
N THR A 74 -10.43 -11.31 8.03
CA THR A 74 -11.17 -11.83 6.89
C THR A 74 -10.23 -12.31 5.79
N ASN A 75 -10.54 -13.44 5.16
CA ASN A 75 -9.81 -13.94 3.99
C ASN A 75 -10.42 -13.37 2.70
N PHE A 76 -9.74 -12.41 2.07
CA PHE A 76 -10.06 -11.83 0.77
C PHE A 76 -9.11 -12.31 -0.34
N LEU A 77 -8.39 -13.42 -0.14
CA LEU A 77 -7.46 -13.95 -1.12
C LEU A 77 -8.13 -14.05 -2.52
N LYS A 78 -7.55 -13.36 -3.50
CA LYS A 78 -8.04 -13.26 -4.90
C LYS A 78 -9.47 -12.69 -5.07
N ALA A 79 -10.03 -12.04 -4.05
CA ALA A 79 -11.34 -11.39 -4.17
C ALA A 79 -11.28 -10.20 -5.14
N ASN A 80 -12.41 -9.93 -5.80
CA ASN A 80 -12.57 -8.73 -6.61
C ASN A 80 -13.33 -7.66 -5.82
N LEU A 81 -12.59 -6.68 -5.31
CA LEU A 81 -13.04 -5.54 -4.53
C LEU A 81 -13.01 -4.24 -5.36
N THR A 82 -12.95 -4.31 -6.69
CA THR A 82 -12.81 -3.13 -7.55
C THR A 82 -13.94 -2.12 -7.28
N LYS A 83 -13.60 -0.85 -7.08
CA LYS A 83 -14.55 0.25 -6.81
C LYS A 83 -15.43 0.03 -5.57
N THR A 84 -14.96 -0.73 -4.59
CA THR A 84 -15.65 -0.87 -3.30
C THR A 84 -15.47 0.38 -2.44
N ASN A 85 -16.41 0.58 -1.51
CA ASN A 85 -16.25 1.54 -0.44
C ASN A 85 -15.82 0.79 0.84
N LEU A 86 -14.57 0.93 1.25
CA LEU A 86 -13.97 0.40 2.49
C LEU A 86 -13.58 1.55 3.44
N LYS A 87 -14.18 2.72 3.28
CA LYS A 87 -13.92 3.87 4.16
C LYS A 87 -14.15 3.50 5.61
N GLU A 88 -13.19 3.83 6.48
CA GLU A 88 -13.25 3.58 7.93
C GLU A 88 -13.50 2.10 8.28
N ALA A 89 -13.21 1.16 7.37
CA ALA A 89 -13.33 -0.27 7.64
C ALA A 89 -12.10 -0.78 8.41
N ASN A 90 -12.33 -1.73 9.31
CA ASN A 90 -11.27 -2.44 10.02
C ASN A 90 -10.88 -3.70 9.24
N LEU A 91 -9.73 -3.69 8.59
CA LEU A 91 -9.11 -4.80 7.85
C LEU A 91 -7.88 -5.36 8.58
N ASN A 92 -7.76 -5.12 9.89
CA ASN A 92 -6.61 -5.59 10.66
C ASN A 92 -6.46 -7.11 10.52
N ASP A 93 -5.22 -7.55 10.31
CA ASP A 93 -4.87 -8.97 10.12
C ASP A 93 -5.59 -9.67 8.94
N ALA A 94 -6.29 -8.94 8.05
CA ALA A 94 -6.97 -9.50 6.89
C ALA A 94 -5.96 -10.01 5.83
N ASP A 95 -6.37 -11.05 5.08
CA ASP A 95 -5.58 -11.58 3.97
C ASP A 95 -6.14 -11.10 2.63
N LEU A 96 -5.53 -10.06 2.06
CA LEU A 96 -5.86 -9.45 0.76
C LEU A 96 -4.89 -9.89 -0.34
N THR A 97 -4.16 -10.99 -0.13
CA THR A 97 -3.16 -11.48 -1.10
C THR A 97 -3.81 -11.66 -2.49
N GLY A 98 -3.20 -11.06 -3.51
CA GLY A 98 -3.70 -11.10 -4.90
C GLY A 98 -5.12 -10.54 -5.11
N ALA A 99 -5.69 -9.83 -4.14
CA ALA A 99 -7.00 -9.20 -4.28
C ALA A 99 -6.93 -8.01 -5.24
N ASN A 100 -8.02 -7.76 -5.97
CA ASN A 100 -8.13 -6.58 -6.83
C ASN A 100 -8.93 -5.47 -6.12
N LEU A 101 -8.22 -4.44 -5.66
CA LEU A 101 -8.73 -3.23 -4.98
C LEU A 101 -8.59 -1.97 -5.86
N ALA A 102 -8.56 -2.12 -7.18
CA ALA A 102 -8.45 -0.97 -8.08
C ALA A 102 -9.61 0.01 -7.87
N ASP A 103 -9.30 1.31 -7.85
CA ASP A 103 -10.24 2.42 -7.63
C ASP A 103 -11.08 2.29 -6.33
N THR A 104 -10.61 1.54 -5.35
CA THR A 104 -11.30 1.36 -4.07
C THR A 104 -11.12 2.57 -3.16
N ASN A 105 -12.16 2.90 -2.37
CA ASN A 105 -12.06 3.89 -1.31
C ASN A 105 -11.68 3.24 0.03
N LEU A 106 -10.45 3.41 0.48
CA LEU A 106 -9.89 2.93 1.75
C LEU A 106 -9.54 4.10 2.68
N GLU A 107 -10.15 5.27 2.49
CA GLU A 107 -9.93 6.44 3.34
C GLU A 107 -10.12 6.05 4.82
N LYS A 108 -9.09 6.31 5.63
CA LYS A 108 -9.07 5.99 7.08
C LYS A 108 -9.36 4.53 7.44
N ALA A 109 -9.11 3.59 6.53
CA ALA A 109 -9.22 2.17 6.85
C ALA A 109 -8.03 1.71 7.71
N ASP A 110 -8.28 0.78 8.63
CA ASP A 110 -7.23 0.14 9.42
C ASP A 110 -6.78 -1.14 8.71
N LEU A 111 -5.53 -1.20 8.26
CA LEU A 111 -4.90 -2.35 7.61
C LEU A 111 -3.68 -2.85 8.41
N ILE A 112 -3.71 -2.68 9.73
CA ILE A 112 -2.59 -3.03 10.60
C ILE A 112 -2.33 -4.55 10.48
N ARG A 113 -1.07 -4.92 10.19
CA ARG A 113 -0.64 -6.31 9.92
C ARG A 113 -1.40 -7.04 8.81
N ALA A 114 -2.18 -6.34 7.97
CA ALA A 114 -2.84 -6.95 6.83
C ALA A 114 -1.83 -7.48 5.80
N LYS A 115 -2.20 -8.52 5.06
CA LYS A 115 -1.40 -9.06 3.96
C LYS A 115 -1.92 -8.56 2.63
N LEU A 116 -1.15 -7.74 1.94
CA LEU A 116 -1.46 -7.19 0.61
C LEU A 116 -0.46 -7.68 -0.44
N VAL A 117 0.15 -8.86 -0.24
CA VAL A 117 1.10 -9.46 -1.18
C VAL A 117 0.45 -9.57 -2.56
N GLU A 118 1.06 -8.98 -3.59
CA GLU A 118 0.55 -8.96 -4.98
C GLU A 118 -0.86 -8.33 -5.14
N ALA A 119 -1.35 -7.58 -4.16
CA ALA A 119 -2.64 -6.91 -4.24
C ALA A 119 -2.60 -5.73 -5.23
N ASN A 120 -3.67 -5.53 -6.00
CA ASN A 120 -3.78 -4.41 -6.92
C ASN A 120 -4.59 -3.26 -6.31
N LEU A 121 -3.93 -2.20 -5.86
CA LEU A 121 -4.52 -0.97 -5.32
C LEU A 121 -4.40 0.22 -6.29
N LEU A 122 -4.29 -0.04 -7.60
CA LEU A 122 -4.15 1.00 -8.62
C LEU A 122 -5.27 2.05 -8.47
N GLY A 123 -4.89 3.32 -8.32
CA GLY A 123 -5.84 4.43 -8.21
C GLY A 123 -6.68 4.46 -6.94
N ALA A 124 -6.37 3.62 -5.94
CA ALA A 124 -7.13 3.58 -4.69
C ALA A 124 -6.96 4.89 -3.89
N ASN A 125 -8.03 5.28 -3.18
CA ASN A 125 -7.96 6.34 -2.19
C ASN A 125 -7.56 5.75 -0.84
N LEU A 126 -6.36 6.05 -0.37
CA LEU A 126 -5.73 5.50 0.83
C LEU A 126 -5.43 6.60 1.87
N ALA A 127 -6.07 7.77 1.72
CA ALA A 127 -5.80 8.92 2.58
C ALA A 127 -6.09 8.57 4.06
N GLY A 128 -5.10 8.77 4.92
CA GLY A 128 -5.17 8.47 6.34
C GLY A 128 -5.31 6.98 6.69
N ALA A 129 -5.12 6.05 5.76
CA ALA A 129 -5.16 4.62 6.05
C ALA A 129 -3.94 4.18 6.89
N ASP A 130 -4.14 3.21 7.77
CA ASP A 130 -3.07 2.67 8.62
C ASP A 130 -2.59 1.30 8.14
N PHE A 131 -1.39 1.24 7.58
CA PHE A 131 -0.68 0.05 7.13
C PHE A 131 0.46 -0.36 8.08
N SER A 132 0.43 0.08 9.34
CA SER A 132 1.48 -0.27 10.30
C SER A 132 1.70 -1.79 10.33
N GLU A 133 2.96 -2.20 10.18
CA GLU A 133 3.38 -3.62 10.15
C GLU A 133 2.70 -4.48 9.06
N ALA A 134 2.04 -3.87 8.07
CA ALA A 134 1.41 -4.60 6.96
C ALA A 134 2.48 -5.22 6.04
N LYS A 135 2.08 -6.27 5.31
CA LYS A 135 2.94 -6.96 4.35
C LYS A 135 2.47 -6.68 2.93
N LEU A 136 3.20 -5.84 2.21
CA LEU A 136 2.94 -5.46 0.82
C LEU A 136 3.99 -6.03 -0.16
N THR A 137 4.80 -6.98 0.31
CA THR A 137 6.01 -7.48 -0.35
C THR A 137 5.78 -8.04 -1.75
N GLY A 138 6.75 -7.81 -2.64
CA GLY A 138 6.96 -8.60 -3.85
C GLY A 138 7.76 -9.86 -3.57
N ARG A 139 7.49 -10.95 -4.30
CA ARG A 139 8.35 -12.15 -4.24
C ARG A 139 9.34 -12.15 -5.40
N TYR A 140 10.62 -12.00 -5.07
CA TYR A 140 11.69 -12.54 -5.90
C TYR A 140 11.84 -14.03 -5.64
N GLN A 141 11.80 -14.83 -6.71
CA GLN A 141 12.80 -15.83 -7.10
C GLN A 141 12.18 -16.94 -7.96
N ARG A 142 12.34 -16.82 -9.28
CA ARG A 142 13.06 -17.76 -10.18
C ARG A 142 12.65 -17.47 -11.63
N GLU A 143 13.64 -17.49 -12.54
CA GLU A 143 13.44 -17.50 -13.99
C GLU A 143 12.80 -16.23 -14.62
N GLY A 144 13.35 -15.05 -14.34
CA GLY A 144 13.10 -13.86 -15.16
C GLY A 144 11.74 -13.17 -14.98
N TYR A 145 10.94 -13.60 -14.00
CA TYR A 145 9.70 -12.91 -13.61
C TYR A 145 9.87 -12.21 -12.27
N TYR A 146 9.78 -10.88 -12.30
CA TYR A 146 9.69 -10.02 -11.12
C TYR A 146 8.26 -10.10 -10.60
N SER A 147 7.98 -10.80 -9.49
CA SER A 147 6.70 -10.57 -8.80
C SER A 147 6.83 -9.25 -8.05
N ARG A 148 6.24 -8.21 -8.63
CA ARG A 148 6.09 -6.91 -7.99
C ARG A 148 5.23 -7.08 -6.74
N GLY A 149 5.51 -6.30 -5.70
CA GLY A 149 4.68 -6.25 -4.50
C GLY A 149 3.29 -5.69 -4.79
N ALA A 150 2.64 -5.17 -3.75
CA ALA A 150 1.39 -4.47 -3.95
C ALA A 150 1.55 -3.32 -4.96
N ASN A 151 0.55 -3.11 -5.81
CA ASN A 151 0.53 -2.01 -6.75
C ASN A 151 -0.33 -0.86 -6.22
N LEU A 152 0.30 0.19 -5.71
CA LEU A 152 -0.33 1.42 -5.22
C LEU A 152 -0.17 2.59 -6.20
N SER A 153 0.23 2.31 -7.45
CA SER A 153 0.46 3.35 -8.46
C SER A 153 -0.80 4.21 -8.64
N LYS A 154 -0.63 5.52 -8.84
CA LYS A 154 -1.71 6.51 -8.99
C LYS A 154 -2.64 6.62 -7.78
N GLY A 155 -2.30 5.97 -6.67
CA GLY A 155 -3.05 6.04 -5.42
C GLY A 155 -2.87 7.37 -4.70
N LYS A 156 -3.77 7.64 -3.74
CA LYS A 156 -3.69 8.79 -2.84
C LYS A 156 -3.39 8.32 -1.43
N LEU A 157 -2.16 8.45 -0.96
CA LEU A 157 -1.73 8.02 0.37
C LEU A 157 -1.63 9.19 1.36
N MET A 158 -2.27 10.34 1.09
CA MET A 158 -2.12 11.54 1.92
C MET A 158 -2.33 11.23 3.41
N GLY A 159 -1.30 11.44 4.24
CA GLY A 159 -1.33 11.17 5.68
C GLY A 159 -1.42 9.68 6.07
N ALA A 160 -1.17 8.74 5.16
CA ALA A 160 -1.17 7.32 5.46
C ALA A 160 0.02 6.94 6.36
N ASN A 161 -0.18 5.92 7.19
CA ASN A 161 0.83 5.40 8.10
C ASN A 161 1.36 4.05 7.55
N LEU A 162 2.64 3.96 7.21
CA LEU A 162 3.32 2.74 6.78
C LEU A 162 4.45 2.34 7.75
N ARG A 163 4.37 2.77 9.02
CA ARG A 163 5.42 2.50 10.00
C ARG A 163 5.69 1.00 10.16
N GLY A 164 6.95 0.61 10.01
CA GLY A 164 7.37 -0.79 10.13
C GLY A 164 6.75 -1.74 9.11
N ALA A 165 6.06 -1.24 8.08
CA ALA A 165 5.49 -2.07 7.04
C ALA A 165 6.61 -2.72 6.20
N ASP A 166 6.36 -3.92 5.71
CA ASP A 166 7.20 -4.55 4.69
C ASP A 166 6.62 -4.26 3.31
N ALA A 167 7.09 -3.18 2.70
CA ALA A 167 6.67 -2.65 1.41
C ALA A 167 7.75 -2.83 0.33
N SER A 168 8.59 -3.85 0.50
CA SER A 168 9.61 -4.21 -0.48
C SER A 168 9.02 -4.57 -1.84
N GLY A 169 9.59 -4.02 -2.91
CA GLY A 169 9.16 -4.24 -4.29
C GLY A 169 7.78 -3.69 -4.65
N THR A 170 7.19 -2.83 -3.80
CA THR A 170 5.90 -2.20 -4.09
C THR A 170 5.99 -1.20 -5.24
N GLU A 171 4.90 -1.04 -5.99
CA GLU A 171 4.81 -0.03 -7.05
C GLU A 171 4.01 1.18 -6.55
N MET A 172 4.66 2.34 -6.45
CA MET A 172 4.10 3.62 -6.01
C MET A 172 4.34 4.72 -7.07
N LYS A 173 4.25 4.36 -8.35
CA LYS A 173 4.44 5.32 -9.45
C LYS A 173 3.29 6.31 -9.50
N GLU A 174 3.60 7.58 -9.74
CA GLU A 174 2.59 8.66 -9.82
C GLU A 174 1.68 8.72 -8.58
N THR A 175 2.17 8.23 -7.44
CA THR A 175 1.41 8.16 -6.19
C THR A 175 1.58 9.45 -5.40
N ASP A 176 0.50 9.93 -4.79
CA ASP A 176 0.56 11.05 -3.85
C ASP A 176 0.89 10.53 -2.45
N CYS A 177 2.15 10.70 -2.04
CA CYS A 177 2.68 10.28 -0.75
C CYS A 177 2.88 11.48 0.21
N THR A 178 2.10 12.56 0.04
CA THR A 178 2.13 13.71 0.94
C THR A 178 1.83 13.29 2.39
N ASP A 179 2.64 13.75 3.34
CA ASP A 179 2.50 13.49 4.78
C ASP A 179 2.50 11.99 5.16
N VAL A 180 3.06 11.11 4.32
CA VAL A 180 3.15 9.68 4.62
C VAL A 180 4.27 9.38 5.60
N ASP A 181 3.97 8.53 6.60
CA ASP A 181 4.97 8.04 7.54
C ASP A 181 5.50 6.66 7.12
N PHE A 182 6.73 6.62 6.59
CA PHE A 182 7.47 5.39 6.27
C PHE A 182 8.50 5.02 7.34
N THR A 183 8.39 5.53 8.57
CA THR A 183 9.40 5.28 9.61
C THR A 183 9.60 3.79 9.86
N ASN A 184 10.85 3.32 9.86
CA ASN A 184 11.24 1.91 10.00
C ASN A 184 10.65 0.96 8.92
N ALA A 185 10.04 1.48 7.85
CA ALA A 185 9.49 0.64 6.79
C ALA A 185 10.61 0.00 5.97
N ASN A 186 10.36 -1.23 5.50
CA ASN A 186 11.18 -1.83 4.45
C ASN A 186 10.61 -1.42 3.09
N LEU A 187 11.32 -0.56 2.38
CA LEU A 187 10.96 -0.05 1.06
C LEU A 187 12.01 -0.46 0.01
N SER A 188 12.82 -1.49 0.29
CA SER A 188 13.79 -1.98 -0.67
C SER A 188 13.12 -2.32 -1.99
N GLU A 189 13.71 -1.89 -3.10
CA GLU A 189 13.22 -2.11 -4.47
C GLU A 189 11.85 -1.49 -4.78
N ALA A 190 11.31 -0.65 -3.89
CA ALA A 190 10.06 0.05 -4.14
C ALA A 190 10.22 1.08 -5.26
N ASN A 191 9.18 1.21 -6.09
CA ASN A 191 9.19 2.08 -7.26
C ASN A 191 8.37 3.35 -7.01
N PHE A 192 9.05 4.47 -6.76
CA PHE A 192 8.47 5.78 -6.49
C PHE A 192 8.56 6.74 -7.69
N LYS A 193 8.79 6.24 -8.92
CA LYS A 193 8.92 7.14 -10.07
C LYS A 193 7.70 8.05 -10.23
N HIS A 194 7.96 9.34 -10.43
CA HIS A 194 6.91 10.36 -10.56
C HIS A 194 6.02 10.53 -9.31
N ALA A 195 6.38 9.95 -8.17
CA ALA A 195 5.64 10.14 -6.93
C ALA A 195 5.78 11.58 -6.41
N LEU A 196 4.73 12.04 -5.73
CA LEU A 196 4.76 13.27 -4.96
C LEU A 196 5.11 12.94 -3.51
N LEU A 197 6.26 13.41 -3.05
CA LEU A 197 6.77 13.20 -1.70
C LEU A 197 6.91 14.57 -1.03
N LYS A 198 5.90 14.94 -0.26
CA LYS A 198 5.88 16.21 0.48
C LYS A 198 5.72 15.90 1.96
N SER A 199 6.63 16.40 2.79
CA SER A 199 6.65 16.17 4.24
C SER A 199 6.62 14.67 4.63
N SER A 200 7.01 13.78 3.73
CA SER A 200 7.03 12.34 4.01
C SER A 200 8.21 12.00 4.92
N CYS A 201 7.99 11.05 5.83
CA CYS A 201 8.99 10.64 6.81
C CYS A 201 9.62 9.30 6.40
N PHE A 202 10.93 9.28 6.15
CA PHE A 202 11.71 8.08 5.83
C PHE A 202 12.67 7.69 6.96
N VAL A 203 12.38 8.11 8.19
CA VAL A 203 13.27 7.89 9.33
C VAL A 203 13.53 6.39 9.53
N ASN A 204 14.79 5.98 9.51
CA ASN A 204 15.24 4.57 9.56
C ASN A 204 14.60 3.64 8.51
N ALA A 205 14.07 4.19 7.41
CA ALA A 205 13.52 3.38 6.34
C ALA A 205 14.64 2.68 5.56
N LYS A 206 14.38 1.46 5.11
CA LYS A 206 15.28 0.74 4.21
C LYS A 206 14.91 1.05 2.77
N LEU A 207 15.80 1.69 2.02
CA LEU A 207 15.54 2.14 0.66
C LEU A 207 16.46 1.48 -0.36
N GLY A 208 17.08 0.36 0.02
CA GLY A 208 18.00 -0.37 -0.85
C GLY A 208 17.38 -0.62 -2.23
N ASP A 209 18.03 -0.25 -3.31
CA ASP A 209 17.51 -0.38 -4.69
C ASP A 209 16.22 0.39 -5.05
N ALA A 210 15.63 1.14 -4.12
CA ALA A 210 14.40 1.89 -4.36
C ALA A 210 14.59 2.93 -5.47
N ASP A 211 13.55 3.17 -6.26
CA ASP A 211 13.62 4.01 -7.47
C ASP A 211 12.82 5.29 -7.33
N PHE A 212 13.51 6.41 -7.11
CA PHE A 212 12.91 7.74 -6.95
C PHE A 212 13.08 8.62 -8.19
N ARG A 213 13.52 8.09 -9.33
CA ARG A 213 13.75 8.90 -10.52
C ARG A 213 12.48 9.64 -10.93
N SER A 214 12.61 10.93 -11.20
CA SER A 214 11.50 11.84 -11.50
C SER A 214 10.47 12.03 -10.36
N ALA A 215 10.74 11.55 -9.15
CA ALA A 215 9.93 11.88 -7.98
C ALA A 215 10.18 13.33 -7.54
N ARG A 216 9.18 13.94 -6.91
CA ARG A 216 9.28 15.31 -6.38
C ARG A 216 9.34 15.28 -4.86
N PHE A 217 10.47 15.71 -4.30
CA PHE A 217 10.68 15.87 -2.86
C PHE A 217 10.45 17.31 -2.41
N ILE A 218 9.72 17.47 -1.31
CA ILE A 218 9.54 18.73 -0.59
C ILE A 218 9.56 18.40 0.91
N ASP A 219 10.49 18.97 1.67
CA ASP A 219 10.50 18.90 3.14
C ASP A 219 10.48 17.47 3.75
N CYS A 220 11.03 16.47 3.06
CA CYS A 220 11.06 15.09 3.56
C CYS A 220 12.23 14.85 4.54
N ASP A 221 12.03 13.96 5.51
CA ASP A 221 13.04 13.60 6.51
C ASP A 221 13.63 12.22 6.21
N PHE A 222 14.96 12.14 6.10
CA PHE A 222 15.71 10.93 5.79
C PHE A 222 16.62 10.47 6.95
N SER A 223 16.38 10.95 8.17
CA SER A 223 17.23 10.60 9.34
C SER A 223 17.40 9.08 9.49
N GLY A 224 18.63 8.59 9.37
CA GLY A 224 18.94 7.17 9.54
C GLY A 224 18.42 6.24 8.43
N ALA A 225 17.91 6.77 7.31
CA ALA A 225 17.51 5.97 6.17
C ALA A 225 18.71 5.25 5.53
N GLU A 226 18.52 4.00 5.11
CA GLU A 226 19.55 3.20 4.44
C GLU A 226 19.40 3.35 2.91
N LEU A 227 20.41 3.92 2.24
CA LEU A 227 20.30 4.37 0.83
C LEU A 227 21.09 3.54 -0.21
N ILE A 228 21.44 2.30 0.14
CA ILE A 228 22.28 1.43 -0.68
C ILE A 228 21.68 1.24 -2.08
N GLU A 229 22.37 1.70 -3.12
CA GLU A 229 21.91 1.63 -4.51
C GLU A 229 20.53 2.28 -4.77
N THR A 230 20.07 3.17 -3.88
CA THR A 230 18.85 3.94 -4.09
C THR A 230 19.03 4.88 -5.29
N LYS A 231 18.07 4.90 -6.22
CA LYS A 231 18.17 5.61 -7.50
C LYS A 231 17.61 7.03 -7.39
N PHE A 232 18.50 8.01 -7.37
CA PHE A 232 18.22 9.44 -7.29
C PHE A 232 18.74 10.24 -8.50
N GLN A 233 19.09 9.58 -9.61
CA GLN A 233 19.53 10.25 -10.85
C GLN A 233 18.51 11.31 -11.31
N GLY A 234 18.98 12.54 -11.54
CA GLY A 234 18.16 13.69 -11.92
C GLY A 234 17.15 14.18 -10.86
N VAL A 235 17.23 13.71 -9.62
CA VAL A 235 16.31 14.09 -8.54
C VAL A 235 16.78 15.36 -7.83
N ASP A 236 15.83 16.22 -7.46
CA ASP A 236 16.10 17.35 -6.57
C ASP A 236 15.90 16.96 -5.10
N LEU A 237 17.01 16.77 -4.40
CA LEU A 237 17.08 16.49 -2.97
C LEU A 237 17.40 17.74 -2.14
N SER A 238 17.48 18.95 -2.74
CA SER A 238 17.92 20.16 -2.03
C SER A 238 17.07 20.51 -0.80
N SER A 239 15.78 20.15 -0.82
CA SER A 239 14.84 20.39 0.29
C SER A 239 14.72 19.23 1.29
N VAL A 240 15.45 18.13 1.07
CA VAL A 240 15.45 16.98 1.97
C VAL A 240 16.28 17.25 3.22
N LYS A 241 15.80 16.77 4.36
CA LYS A 241 16.40 16.94 5.68
C LYS A 241 17.10 15.65 6.11
N ASN A 242 18.20 15.80 6.82
CA ASN A 242 18.88 14.73 7.56
C ASN A 242 19.37 13.54 6.73
N ILE A 243 19.57 13.71 5.43
CA ILE A 243 20.34 12.74 4.65
C ILE A 243 21.83 12.90 5.02
N SER A 244 22.54 11.81 5.31
CA SER A 244 23.96 11.90 5.64
C SER A 244 24.83 11.79 4.39
N ALA A 245 26.02 12.40 4.41
CA ALA A 245 26.99 12.26 3.32
C ALA A 245 27.36 10.78 3.06
N LYS A 246 27.49 9.98 4.13
CA LYS A 246 27.79 8.54 4.03
C LYS A 246 26.65 7.76 3.36
N GLU A 247 25.40 8.05 3.69
CA GLU A 247 24.27 7.35 3.06
C GLU A 247 24.13 7.78 1.60
N LEU A 248 24.24 9.09 1.32
CA LEU A 248 24.19 9.59 -0.05
C LEU A 248 25.31 8.97 -0.92
N GLN A 249 26.51 8.78 -0.38
CA GLN A 249 27.63 8.09 -1.05
C GLN A 249 27.28 6.70 -1.57
N SER A 250 26.36 5.99 -0.90
CA SER A 250 25.93 4.64 -1.26
C SER A 250 24.81 4.61 -2.29
N ALA A 251 24.22 5.76 -2.61
CA ALA A 251 23.14 5.89 -3.56
C ALA A 251 23.65 6.02 -5.01
N LEU A 252 22.73 6.00 -5.96
CA LEU A 252 23.02 6.26 -7.37
C LEU A 252 22.49 7.65 -7.72
N ILE A 253 23.41 8.61 -7.88
CA ILE A 253 23.15 9.99 -8.31
C ILE A 253 23.89 10.28 -9.62
N ASP A 254 23.54 11.36 -10.30
CA ASP A 254 24.25 11.87 -11.47
C ASP A 254 24.52 13.38 -11.32
N SER A 255 25.17 13.97 -12.32
CA SER A 255 25.48 15.41 -12.34
C SER A 255 24.25 16.33 -12.36
N GLU A 256 23.06 15.79 -12.64
CA GLU A 256 21.79 16.54 -12.62
C GLU A 256 21.10 16.45 -11.26
N THR A 257 21.47 15.48 -10.41
CA THR A 257 20.97 15.37 -9.04
C THR A 257 21.39 16.59 -8.22
N ARG A 258 20.40 17.31 -7.66
CA ARG A 258 20.65 18.39 -6.70
C ARG A 258 20.64 17.82 -5.30
N VAL A 259 21.67 18.13 -4.52
CA VAL A 259 21.82 17.64 -3.13
C VAL A 259 21.59 18.78 -2.14
N PRO A 260 21.34 18.50 -0.85
CA PRO A 260 21.25 19.55 0.16
C PRO A 260 22.54 20.36 0.29
N ASP A 261 22.41 21.67 0.57
CA ASP A 261 23.54 22.61 0.63
C ASP A 261 24.62 22.26 1.66
N TYR A 262 24.29 21.43 2.65
CA TYR A 262 25.24 20.95 3.66
C TYR A 262 26.06 19.72 3.22
N ILE A 263 25.83 19.19 2.01
CA ILE A 263 26.59 18.11 1.41
C ILE A 263 27.27 18.60 0.13
N LYS A 264 28.56 18.33 0.04
CA LYS A 264 29.36 18.54 -1.16
C LYS A 264 29.58 17.20 -1.88
N VAL A 265 29.31 17.18 -3.18
CA VAL A 265 29.63 16.04 -4.06
C VAL A 265 30.88 16.36 -4.88
N ILE A 266 31.87 15.47 -4.84
CA ILE A 266 33.14 15.57 -5.53
C ILE A 266 33.21 14.46 -6.58
N TRP A 267 32.93 14.80 -7.84
CA TRP A 267 32.98 13.86 -8.95
C TRP A 267 34.41 13.40 -9.27
N LYS A 268 34.62 12.09 -9.42
CA LYS A 268 35.88 11.46 -9.85
C LYS A 268 35.79 10.94 -11.29
N SER A 269 34.60 10.55 -11.73
CA SER A 269 34.25 10.22 -13.11
C SER A 269 32.77 10.55 -13.37
N GLU A 270 32.23 10.11 -14.52
CA GLU A 270 30.80 10.25 -14.86
C GLU A 270 29.87 9.57 -13.83
N ASP A 271 30.27 8.41 -13.31
CA ASP A 271 29.45 7.58 -12.42
C ASP A 271 30.06 7.39 -11.01
N THR A 272 31.21 8.02 -10.73
CA THR A 272 31.88 7.88 -9.43
C THR A 272 32.10 9.23 -8.77
N TYR A 273 31.82 9.30 -7.48
CA TYR A 273 31.85 10.53 -6.71
C TYR A 273 32.19 10.25 -5.24
N GLU A 274 32.55 11.30 -4.52
CA GLU A 274 32.71 11.30 -3.06
C GLU A 274 31.76 12.33 -2.42
N CYS A 275 31.16 12.01 -1.28
CA CYS A 275 30.30 12.90 -0.50
C CYS A 275 30.96 13.32 0.81
N GLU A 276 31.00 14.62 1.05
CA GLU A 276 31.55 15.23 2.27
C GLU A 276 30.57 16.26 2.84
N LEU A 277 30.63 16.53 4.15
CA LEU A 277 29.91 17.66 4.73
C LEU A 277 30.60 18.97 4.34
N THR A 278 29.82 20.02 4.09
CA THR A 278 30.38 21.36 3.91
C THR A 278 30.92 21.87 5.25
N SER A 279 32.14 22.39 5.24
CA SER A 279 32.81 23.04 6.38
C SER A 279 32.13 24.34 6.80
#